data_AF-A0A1H1WY48-F1
#
_entry.id   AF-A0A1H1WY48-F1
#
_cell.length_a   1.000
_cell.length_b   1.000
_cell.length_c   1.000
_cell.angle_alpha   90.00
_cell.angle_beta   90.00
_cell.angle_gamma   90.00
#
_symmetry.space_group_name_H-M   'P 1'
#
loop_
_entity.id
_entity.type
_entity.pdbx_description
1 polymer ?
#
loop_
_entity_poly.entity_id
_entity_poly.type
_entity_poly.pdbx_seq_one_letter_code
_entity_poly.pdbx_strand_id
1 'polypeptide(L)' 'MKLDVTIEYGANAIDIPTMRDITTTEYASYIDGDLFFVDHHDVLRAVLGDYPIATTATQVEHLITYLQGVAQRMRSAE' A
#
# COMPACT_ATOMS: atom_id res chain seq x y z
N MET A 1 -6.93 -8.83 -22.18
CA MET A 1 -7.56 -9.91 -21.37
C MET A 1 -7.08 -9.71 -19.93
N LYS A 2 -7.99 -9.54 -18.97
CA LYS A 2 -7.62 -9.45 -17.55
C LYS A 2 -7.38 -10.87 -17.05
N LEU A 3 -6.23 -11.14 -16.45
CA LEU A 3 -5.96 -12.40 -15.78
C LEU A 3 -6.47 -12.27 -14.34
N ASP A 4 -7.42 -13.10 -13.94
CA ASP A 4 -7.87 -13.15 -12.55
C ASP A 4 -6.88 -14.04 -11.77
N VAL A 5 -6.10 -13.42 -10.89
CA VAL A 5 -5.12 -14.08 -10.02
C VAL A 5 -5.65 -14.00 -8.60
N THR A 6 -5.81 -15.16 -7.95
CA THR A 6 -6.19 -15.26 -6.53
C THR A 6 -4.98 -15.74 -5.75
N ILE A 7 -4.60 -15.00 -4.72
CA ILE A 7 -3.45 -15.32 -3.86
C ILE A 7 -3.98 -15.66 -2.47
N GLU A 8 -3.82 -16.91 -2.06
CA GLU A 8 -3.98 -17.33 -0.66
C GLU A 8 -2.61 -17.22 0.02
N TYR A 9 -2.46 -16.35 1.01
CA TYR A 9 -1.18 -16.13 1.67
C TYR A 9 -1.35 -15.90 3.17
N GLY A 10 -0.50 -16.57 3.96
CA GLY A 10 -0.37 -16.36 5.40
C GLY A 10 0.43 -15.08 5.68
N ALA A 11 -0.22 -13.93 5.51
CA ALA A 11 0.36 -12.63 5.83
C ALA A 11 0.23 -12.32 7.32
N ASN A 12 1.31 -11.86 7.93
CA ASN A 12 1.22 -11.10 9.16
C ASN A 12 0.91 -9.64 8.78
N ALA A 13 -0.33 -9.22 9.00
CA ALA A 13 -0.73 -7.82 8.84
C ALA A 13 -0.82 -7.17 10.22
N ILE A 14 -0.55 -5.86 10.28
CA ILE A 14 -0.80 -5.07 11.47
C ILE A 14 -2.32 -4.92 11.67
N ASP A 15 -2.81 -5.17 12.89
CA ASP A 15 -4.21 -4.98 13.25
C ASP A 15 -4.57 -3.49 13.42
N ILE A 16 -5.88 -3.20 13.46
CA ILE A 16 -6.39 -1.82 13.53
C ILE A 16 -5.94 -1.10 14.82
N PRO A 17 -6.11 -1.66 16.03
CA PRO A 17 -5.56 -1.07 17.26
C PRO A 17 -4.07 -0.76 17.14
N THR A 18 -3.24 -1.72 16.73
CA THR A 18 -1.80 -1.50 16.61
C THR A 18 -1.48 -0.39 15.60
N MET A 19 -2.12 -0.38 14.42
CA MET A 19 -1.96 0.68 13.40
C MET A 19 -2.33 2.07 13.92
N ARG A 20 -3.30 2.18 14.82
CA ARG A 20 -3.71 3.45 15.41
C ARG A 20 -2.66 4.00 16.38
N ASP A 21 -1.92 3.12 17.04
CA ASP A 21 -1.03 3.46 18.14
C ASP A 21 0.43 3.64 17.72
N ILE A 22 0.83 3.18 16.53
CA ILE A 22 2.20 3.37 16.02
C ILE A 22 2.51 4.84 15.72
N THR A 23 3.77 5.21 15.89
CA THR A 23 4.30 6.53 15.57
C THR A 23 4.39 6.76 14.06
N THR A 24 4.54 8.02 13.64
CA THR A 24 4.75 8.36 12.22
C THR A 24 6.00 7.69 11.62
N THR A 25 7.06 7.53 12.41
CA THR A 25 8.29 6.85 11.96
C THR A 25 8.07 5.35 11.74
N GLU A 26 7.36 4.70 12.66
CA GLU A 26 6.97 3.30 12.52
C GLU A 26 6.01 3.11 11.34
N TYR A 27 5.07 4.04 11.13
CA TYR A 27 4.18 4.01 9.96
C TYR A 27 4.94 4.20 8.63
N ALA A 28 5.93 5.10 8.59
CA ALA A 28 6.78 5.27 7.41
C ALA A 28 7.56 3.99 7.10
N SER A 29 8.07 3.32 8.13
CA SER A 29 8.75 2.02 8.00
C SER A 29 7.79 0.91 7.56
N TYR A 30 6.54 0.94 8.05
CA TYR A 30 5.52 -0.01 7.61
C TYR A 30 5.17 0.16 6.12
N ILE A 31 5.11 1.40 5.62
CA ILE A 31 4.91 1.65 4.19
C ILE A 31 6.11 1.13 3.38
N ASP A 32 7.32 1.37 3.89
CA ASP A 32 8.59 1.05 3.23
C ASP A 32 9.09 -0.37 3.60
N GLY A 33 8.75 -1.35 2.76
CA GLY A 33 9.28 -2.72 2.88
C GLY A 33 8.33 -3.72 3.53
N ASP A 34 7.35 -3.30 4.32
CA ASP A 34 6.32 -4.19 4.87
C ASP A 34 5.00 -4.14 4.06
N LEU A 35 4.63 -2.98 3.53
CA LEU A 35 3.44 -2.81 2.70
C LEU A 35 3.75 -2.82 1.20
N PHE A 36 4.74 -2.01 0.78
CA PHE A 36 5.13 -1.88 -0.62
C PHE A 36 6.64 -2.00 -0.82
N PHE A 37 7.04 -2.43 -2.01
CA PHE A 37 8.42 -2.40 -2.48
C PHE A 37 8.49 -2.14 -3.99
N VAL A 38 9.65 -1.69 -4.47
CA VAL A 38 9.94 -1.59 -5.91
C VAL A 38 10.80 -2.77 -6.32
N ASP A 39 10.35 -3.54 -7.31
CA ASP A 39 11.11 -4.69 -7.82
C ASP A 39 12.24 -4.27 -8.78
N HIS A 40 13.02 -5.25 -9.25
CA HIS A 40 14.12 -5.03 -10.18
C HIS A 40 13.68 -4.63 -11.61
N HIS A 41 12.38 -4.55 -11.88
CA HIS A 41 11.80 -4.04 -13.13
C HIS A 41 11.20 -2.65 -12.96
N ASP A 42 11.50 -1.95 -11.86
CA ASP A 42 10.94 -0.65 -11.51
C ASP A 42 9.40 -0.66 -11.35
N VAL A 43 8.84 -1.80 -10.94
CA VAL A 43 7.40 -1.95 -10.65
C VAL A 43 7.16 -1.81 -9.15
N LEU A 44 6.27 -0.89 -8.77
CA LEU A 44 5.76 -0.80 -7.40
C LEU A 44 4.81 -1.97 -7.14
N ARG A 45 5.11 -2.79 -6.13
CA ARG A 45 4.34 -3.99 -5.76
C ARG A 45 3.92 -3.95 -4.31
N ALA A 46 2.84 -4.64 -4.00
CA ALA A 46 2.53 -5.02 -2.63
C ALA A 46 3.48 -6.14 -2.19
N VAL A 47 4.01 -6.04 -0.97
CA VAL A 47 4.78 -7.11 -0.34
C VAL A 47 3.92 -8.37 -0.20
N LEU A 48 2.64 -8.17 0.17
CA LEU A 48 1.69 -9.27 0.28
C LEU A 48 1.20 -9.72 -1.08
N GLY A 49 1.76 -10.83 -1.56
CA GLY A 49 1.38 -11.48 -2.82
C GLY A 49 2.06 -10.92 -4.07
N ASP A 50 3.08 -10.07 -3.93
CA ASP A 50 3.91 -9.55 -5.02
C ASP A 50 3.11 -8.97 -6.22
N TYR A 51 1.87 -8.54 -6.01
CA TYR A 51 1.03 -8.07 -7.09
C TYR A 51 1.36 -6.61 -7.45
N PRO A 52 1.32 -6.24 -8.73
CA PRO A 52 1.67 -4.89 -9.17
C PRO A 52 0.62 -3.87 -8.71
N ILE A 53 1.11 -2.77 -8.14
CA ILE A 53 0.33 -1.58 -7.79
C ILE A 53 0.45 -0.52 -8.87
N ALA A 54 1.67 -0.28 -9.36
CA ALA A 54 1.95 0.66 -10.45
C ALA A 54 3.20 0.23 -11.21
N THR A 55 3.16 0.37 -12.54
CA THR A 55 4.27 0.09 -13.45
C THR A 55 4.83 1.36 -14.09
N THR A 56 4.27 2.54 -13.78
CA THR A 56 4.72 3.83 -14.28
C THR A 56 4.61 4.91 -13.20
N ALA A 57 5.45 5.94 -13.28
CA ALA A 57 5.38 7.10 -12.38
C ALA A 57 4.01 7.80 -12.45
N THR A 58 3.41 7.92 -13.63
CA THR A 58 2.05 8.51 -13.79
C THR A 58 0.99 7.72 -13.02
N GLN A 59 1.09 6.39 -12.96
CA GLN A 59 0.18 5.57 -12.16
C GLN A 59 0.39 5.82 -10.66
N VAL A 60 1.63 6.03 -10.20
CA VAL A 60 1.94 6.42 -8.82
C VAL A 60 1.34 7.79 -8.49
N GLU A 61 1.45 8.78 -9.38
CA GLU A 61 0.85 10.10 -9.20
C GLU A 61 -0.68 10.04 -9.06
N HIS A 62 -1.34 9.20 -9.87
CA HIS A 62 -2.77 8.95 -9.73
C HIS A 62 -3.12 8.28 -8.40
N LEU A 63 -2.32 7.31 -7.95
CA LEU A 63 -2.50 6.67 -6.65
C LEU A 63 -2.36 7.69 -5.50
N ILE A 64 -1.35 8.56 -5.54
CA ILE A 64 -1.17 9.63 -4.54
C ILE A 64 -2.41 10.53 -4.50
N THR A 65 -2.92 10.95 -5.66
CA THR A 65 -4.13 11.78 -5.75
C THR A 65 -5.35 11.09 -5.12
N TYR A 66 -5.52 9.79 -5.39
CA TYR A 66 -6.57 8.99 -4.77
C TYR A 66 -6.42 8.94 -3.24
N LEU A 67 -5.22 8.64 -2.73
CA LEU A 67 -4.95 8.55 -1.29
C LEU A 67 -5.14 9.89 -0.58
N GLN A 68 -4.80 11.02 -1.21
CA GLN A 68 -5.09 12.35 -0.68
C GLN A 68 -6.60 12.56 -0.48
N GLY A 69 -7.42 12.12 -1.45
CA GLY A 69 -8.88 12.15 -1.34
C GLY A 69 -9.42 11.21 -0.25
N VAL A 70 -8.83 10.04 -0.05
CA VAL A 70 -9.15 9.13 1.08
C VAL A 70 -8.86 9.83 2.41
N ALA A 71 -7.67 10.41 2.56
CA ALA A 71 -7.28 11.10 3.78
C ALA A 71 -8.21 12.29 4.11
N GLN A 72 -8.67 13.03 3.10
CA GLN A 72 -9.67 14.09 3.29
C GLN A 72 -10.99 13.57 3.85
N ARG A 73 -11.49 12.43 3.36
CA ARG A 73 -12.72 11.82 3.87
C ARG A 73 -12.54 11.33 5.31
N MET A 74 -11.40 10.72 5.63
CA MET A 74 -11.10 10.25 6.98
C MET A 74 -11.07 11.39 8.00
N ARG A 75 -10.39 12.50 7.68
CA ARG A 75 -10.39 13.71 8.52
C ARG A 75 -11.79 14.32 8.76
N SER A 76 -12.74 14.02 7.88
CA SER A 76 -14.13 14.48 8.05
C SER A 76 -14.96 13.53 8.93
N ALA A 77 -14.43 12.36 9.25
CA ALA A 77 -15.06 11.32 10.07
C ALA A 77 -14.37 11.13 11.45
N GLU A 78 -13.16 11.66 11.61
CA GLU A 78 -12.44 11.82 12.89
C GLU A 78 -13.04 12.96 13.75
#